data_AF-A0A453G6J9-F1
#
_entry.id   AF-A0A453G6J9-F1
#
_cell.length_a   1.000
_cell.length_b   1.000
_cell.length_c   1.000
_cell.angle_alpha   90.00
_cell.angle_beta   90.00
_cell.angle_gamma   90.00
#
_symmetry.space_group_name_H-M   'P 1'
#
loop_
_entity.id
_entity.type
_entity.pdbx_description
1 polymer ?
#
loop_
_entity_poly.entity_id
_entity_poly.type
_entity_poly.pdbx_seq_one_letter_code
_entity_poly.pdbx_strand_id
1 'polypeptide(L)'
;MQIDTKDILFICGGAFVDLEKTISERRQDSSIGFGAPIRTNMRSSGVTSPTVTSSLLESVESGDLAKFGLIPEFIGRLPILVSLAALDEDQLVQVLTEPKNSLSRQYRKMFSLNNVKLHFTDGALRIVAKKAIVKNTGA
;
A
#
# COMPACT_ATOMS: atom_id res chain seq x y z
N MET A 1 30.62 -9.76 23.81
CA MET A 1 30.52 -8.31 23.51
C MET A 1 29.05 -7.97 23.38
N GLN A 2 28.60 -6.95 24.11
CA GLN A 2 27.23 -6.45 24.05
C GLN A 2 27.27 -5.19 23.17
N ILE A 3 26.41 -5.13 22.16
CA ILE A 3 26.35 -4.02 21.21
C ILE A 3 25.25 -3.06 21.67
N ASP A 4 25.58 -1.77 21.82
CA ASP A 4 24.58 -0.73 22.08
C ASP A 4 23.81 -0.43 20.79
N THR A 5 22.49 -0.37 20.88
CA THR A 5 21.57 -0.22 19.73
C THR A 5 20.86 1.14 19.71
N LYS A 6 21.22 2.07 20.63
CA LYS A 6 20.57 3.39 20.74
C LYS A 6 20.56 4.20 19.44
N ASP A 7 21.64 4.16 18.66
CA ASP A 7 21.80 4.95 17.45
C ASP A 7 21.45 4.19 16.16
N ILE A 8 20.85 3.00 16.29
CA ILE A 8 20.40 2.22 15.14
C ILE A 8 19.03 2.72 14.72
N LEU A 9 18.88 3.07 13.43
CA LEU A 9 17.59 3.39 12.84
C LEU A 9 16.77 2.10 12.65
N PHE A 10 15.57 2.08 13.23
CA PHE A 10 14.61 0.99 13.06
C PHE A 10 13.52 1.41 12.07
N ILE A 11 13.32 0.59 11.03
CA ILE A 11 12.19 0.71 10.09
C ILE A 11 11.41 -0.59 10.18
N CYS A 12 10.17 -0.51 10.65
CA CYS A 12 9.25 -1.64 10.75
C CYS A 12 8.15 -1.47 9.70
N GLY A 13 8.02 -2.44 8.80
CA GLY A 13 6.97 -2.46 7.78
C GLY A 13 6.15 -3.75 7.86
N GLY A 14 4.89 -3.67 7.48
CA GLY A 14 3.97 -4.81 7.48
C GLY A 14 2.70 -4.52 6.68
N ALA A 15 1.96 -5.58 6.35
CA ALA A 15 0.64 -5.48 5.73
C ALA A 15 -0.43 -5.63 6.82
N PHE A 16 -1.13 -4.53 7.11
CA PHE A 16 -2.16 -4.46 8.13
C PHE A 16 -3.54 -4.57 7.49
N VAL A 17 -3.93 -5.81 7.15
CA VAL A 17 -5.24 -6.10 6.54
C VAL A 17 -6.35 -5.68 7.50
N ASP A 18 -7.41 -5.06 7.01
CA ASP A 18 -8.57 -4.60 7.78
C ASP A 18 -8.31 -3.41 8.74
N LEU A 19 -7.11 -2.86 8.79
CA LEU A 19 -6.84 -1.65 9.59
C LEU A 19 -7.70 -0.47 9.14
N GLU A 20 -8.02 -0.40 7.85
CA GLU A 20 -8.93 0.58 7.27
C GLU A 20 -10.34 0.52 7.87
N LYS A 21 -10.80 -0.65 8.36
CA LYS A 21 -12.09 -0.78 9.05
C LYS A 21 -12.02 -0.10 10.42
N THR A 22 -10.96 -0.34 11.19
CA THR A 22 -10.71 0.31 12.48
C THR A 22 -10.65 1.84 12.36
N ILE A 23 -9.94 2.33 11.34
CA ILE A 23 -9.86 3.77 11.04
C ILE A 23 -11.24 4.32 10.63
N SER A 24 -11.98 3.57 9.80
CA SER A 24 -13.32 3.96 9.37
C SER A 24 -14.29 4.04 10.54
N GLU A 25 -14.26 3.09 11.48
CA GLU A 25 -15.09 3.10 12.68
C GLU A 25 -14.79 4.33 13.56
N ARG A 26 -13.51 4.68 13.75
CA ARG A 26 -13.11 5.91 14.45
C ARG A 26 -13.65 7.17 13.76
N ARG A 27 -13.65 7.20 12.42
CA ARG A 27 -14.19 8.32 11.64
C ARG A 27 -15.71 8.34 11.56
N GLN A 28 -16.37 7.19 11.74
CA GLN A 28 -17.82 6.99 11.68
C GLN A 28 -18.45 6.96 13.07
N ASP A 29 -18.00 7.83 13.97
CA ASP A 29 -18.66 7.99 15.25
C ASP A 29 -20.13 8.37 15.03
N SER A 30 -20.99 7.51 15.55
CA SER A 30 -22.35 7.31 15.06
C SER A 30 -23.26 8.45 15.46
N SER A 31 -23.80 9.16 14.47
CA SER A 31 -24.79 10.21 14.70
C SER A 31 -26.19 9.59 14.80
N ILE A 32 -26.50 8.94 15.92
CA ILE A 32 -27.88 8.50 16.24
C ILE A 32 -28.57 9.65 16.98
N GLY A 33 -29.49 10.34 16.29
CA GLY A 33 -30.31 11.42 16.83
C GLY A 33 -31.10 12.12 15.73
N PHE A 34 -32.36 12.49 16.01
CA PHE A 34 -33.20 13.27 15.10
C PHE A 34 -32.49 14.61 14.79
N GLY A 35 -31.97 14.76 13.57
CA GLY A 35 -31.23 15.95 13.11
C GLY A 35 -29.72 15.80 12.95
N ALA A 36 -29.17 14.61 13.22
CA ALA A 36 -27.75 14.37 13.01
C ALA A 36 -27.44 14.16 11.52
N PRO A 37 -26.36 14.76 10.96
CA PRO A 37 -26.08 14.70 9.54
C PRO A 37 -25.78 13.25 9.13
N ILE A 38 -26.73 12.63 8.42
CA ILE A 38 -26.59 11.29 7.85
C ILE A 38 -25.52 11.36 6.76
N ARG A 39 -24.26 11.13 7.13
CA ARG A 39 -23.18 10.98 6.15
C ARG A 39 -23.31 9.58 5.55
N THR A 40 -23.68 9.56 4.28
CA THR A 40 -23.98 8.36 3.48
C THR A 40 -23.02 7.22 3.79
N ASN A 41 -23.61 6.10 4.22
CA ASN A 41 -22.98 4.83 4.53
C ASN A 41 -21.90 4.45 3.50
N MET A 42 -20.63 4.62 3.86
CA MET A 42 -19.52 3.88 3.25
C MET A 42 -19.53 2.39 3.64
N ARG A 43 -20.62 1.92 4.28
CA ARG A 43 -20.90 0.50 4.57
C ARG A 43 -21.51 -0.25 3.38
N SER A 44 -22.01 0.45 2.35
CA SER A 44 -22.74 -0.15 1.21
C SER A 44 -21.91 -0.27 -0.07
N SER A 45 -20.81 0.46 -0.20
CA SER A 45 -19.84 0.23 -1.27
C SER A 45 -18.71 -0.54 -0.64
N GLY A 46 -18.53 -1.80 -1.06
CA GLY A 46 -17.43 -2.62 -0.59
C GLY A 46 -16.14 -1.80 -0.55
N VAL A 47 -15.39 -1.94 0.54
CA VAL A 47 -14.03 -1.42 0.67
C VAL A 47 -13.14 -2.22 -0.31
N THR A 48 -13.35 -2.05 -1.60
CA THR A 48 -12.77 -2.89 -2.67
C THR A 48 -11.96 -2.07 -3.65
N SER A 49 -11.90 -0.75 -3.50
CA SER A 49 -11.01 0.07 -4.32
C SER A 49 -9.73 0.38 -3.54
N PRO A 50 -8.55 -0.07 -4.01
CA PRO A 50 -7.27 0.09 -3.31
C PRO A 50 -6.86 1.57 -3.14
N THR A 51 -7.46 2.48 -3.89
CA THR A 51 -7.29 3.94 -3.72
C THR A 51 -8.03 4.49 -2.51
N VAL A 52 -9.19 3.91 -2.17
CA VAL A 52 -9.96 4.34 -0.99
C VAL A 52 -9.29 3.83 0.28
N THR A 53 -8.77 2.60 0.26
CA THR A 53 -8.02 2.05 1.39
C THR A 53 -6.74 2.85 1.66
N SER A 54 -5.98 3.22 0.63
CA SER A 54 -4.77 4.05 0.81
C SER A 54 -5.09 5.40 1.46
N SER A 55 -6.16 6.07 1.04
CA SER A 55 -6.56 7.37 1.60
C SER A 55 -6.98 7.29 3.07
N LEU A 56 -7.54 6.16 3.51
CA LEU A 56 -7.85 5.94 4.92
C LEU A 56 -6.56 5.71 5.74
N LEU A 57 -5.64 4.91 5.20
CA LEU A 57 -4.37 4.59 5.85
C LEU A 57 -3.47 5.82 6.04
N GLU A 58 -3.55 6.84 5.19
CA GLU A 58 -2.89 8.15 5.40
C GLU A 58 -3.31 8.86 6.68
N SER A 59 -4.49 8.53 7.22
CA SER A 59 -5.01 9.12 8.45
C SER A 59 -4.87 8.25 9.69
N VAL A 60 -4.04 7.21 9.61
CA VAL A 60 -3.82 6.26 10.71
C VAL A 60 -3.25 6.98 11.94
N GLU A 61 -3.78 6.65 13.11
CA GLU A 61 -3.29 7.12 14.40
C GLU A 61 -2.76 5.96 15.25
N SER A 62 -1.91 6.27 16.24
CA SER A 62 -1.37 5.26 17.17
C SER A 62 -2.47 4.50 17.92
N GLY A 63 -3.61 5.14 18.20
CA GLY A 63 -4.77 4.49 18.81
C GLY A 63 -5.42 3.43 17.91
N ASP A 64 -5.37 3.60 16.57
CA ASP A 64 -5.89 2.62 15.61
C ASP A 64 -5.02 1.35 15.63
N LEU A 65 -3.70 1.52 15.73
CA LEU A 65 -2.74 0.42 15.85
C LEU A 65 -2.90 -0.36 17.17
N ALA A 66 -3.22 0.34 18.26
CA ALA A 66 -3.50 -0.32 19.54
C ALA A 66 -4.79 -1.16 19.46
N LYS A 67 -5.86 -0.61 18.88
CA LYS A 67 -7.12 -1.34 18.64
C LYS A 67 -6.92 -2.52 17.68
N PHE A 68 -6.00 -2.40 16.73
CA PHE A 68 -5.62 -3.47 15.82
C PHE A 68 -4.90 -4.64 16.53
N GLY A 69 -4.32 -4.40 17.71
CA GLY A 69 -3.70 -5.43 18.55
C GLY A 69 -2.21 -5.24 18.82
N LEU A 70 -1.61 -4.12 18.41
CA LEU A 70 -0.24 -3.78 18.80
C LEU A 70 -0.21 -3.22 20.22
N ILE A 71 0.81 -3.58 20.99
CA ILE A 71 0.96 -3.09 22.37
C ILE A 71 1.39 -1.61 22.38
N PRO A 72 0.82 -0.76 23.25
CA PRO A 72 1.13 0.67 23.31
C PRO A 72 2.62 0.99 23.51
N GLU A 73 3.33 0.20 24.31
CA GLU A 73 4.75 0.38 24.59
C GLU A 73 5.62 0.20 23.34
N PHE A 74 5.20 -0.68 22.44
CA PHE A 74 5.88 -0.91 21.17
C PHE A 74 5.59 0.22 20.18
N ILE A 75 4.32 0.63 20.08
CA ILE A 75 3.91 1.77 19.22
C ILE A 75 4.61 3.06 19.69
N GLY A 76 4.77 3.25 21.01
CA GLY A 76 5.47 4.40 21.58
C GLY A 76 6.95 4.51 21.19
N ARG A 77 7.58 3.40 20.77
CA ARG A 77 8.94 3.40 20.22
C ARG A 77 9.00 3.71 18.72
N LEU A 78 7.84 3.77 18.06
CA LEU A 78 7.68 4.01 16.62
C LEU A 78 6.85 5.29 16.39
N PRO A 79 7.39 6.49 16.69
CA PRO A 79 6.63 7.74 16.63
C PRO A 79 6.30 8.20 15.20
N ILE A 80 6.98 7.64 14.20
CA ILE A 80 6.80 8.00 12.79
C ILE A 80 5.99 6.89 12.11
N LEU A 81 4.78 7.24 11.65
CA LEU A 81 3.92 6.37 10.86
C LEU A 81 3.93 6.83 9.41
N VAL A 82 4.12 5.88 8.49
CA VAL A 82 4.08 6.13 7.04
C VAL A 82 3.19 5.06 6.42
N SER A 83 2.18 5.48 5.67
CA SER A 83 1.36 4.60 4.85
C SER A 83 1.86 4.61 3.40
N LEU A 84 1.66 3.49 2.71
CA LEU A 84 1.98 3.36 1.29
C LEU A 84 0.68 3.42 0.47
N ALA A 85 0.70 4.20 -0.60
CA ALA A 85 -0.38 4.25 -1.55
C ALA A 85 -0.37 3.02 -2.47
N ALA A 86 -1.56 2.62 -2.94
CA ALA A 86 -1.67 1.63 -3.99
C ALA A 86 -1.13 2.19 -5.31
N LEU A 87 -0.45 1.32 -6.08
CA LEU A 87 0.10 1.69 -7.37
C LEU A 87 -1.00 1.88 -8.42
N ASP A 88 -0.91 2.97 -9.17
CA ASP A 88 -1.73 3.17 -10.36
C ASP A 88 -1.13 2.48 -11.61
N GLU A 89 -1.88 2.51 -12.72
CA GLU A 89 -1.48 1.87 -13.97
C GLU A 89 -0.18 2.45 -14.53
N ASP A 90 0.00 3.77 -14.48
CA ASP A 90 1.17 4.44 -15.03
C ASP A 90 2.41 4.19 -14.15
N GLN A 91 2.25 4.18 -12.83
CA GLN A 91 3.28 3.80 -11.85
C GLN A 91 3.73 2.36 -12.03
N LEU A 92 2.82 1.42 -12.30
CA LEU A 92 3.20 0.03 -12.62
C LEU A 92 4.02 -0.04 -13.91
N VAL A 93 3.67 0.75 -14.94
CA VAL A 93 4.49 0.84 -16.15
C VAL A 93 5.88 1.43 -15.85
N GLN A 94 5.97 2.43 -14.97
CA GLN A 94 7.25 2.95 -14.51
C GLN A 94 8.08 1.89 -13.79
N VAL A 95 7.48 1.12 -12.88
CA VAL A 95 8.16 0.01 -12.18
C VAL A 95 8.70 -1.04 -13.16
N LEU A 96 7.96 -1.31 -14.24
CA LEU A 96 8.39 -2.25 -15.28
C LEU A 96 9.55 -1.72 -16.14
N THR A 97 9.84 -0.41 -16.16
CA THR A 97 10.74 0.21 -17.16
C THR A 97 11.90 1.02 -16.57
N GLU A 98 11.65 1.86 -15.58
CA GLU A 98 12.60 2.84 -15.03
C GLU A 98 13.66 2.24 -14.08
N PRO A 99 13.29 1.38 -13.09
CA PRO A 99 14.26 0.85 -12.14
C PRO A 99 15.41 0.12 -12.83
N LYS A 100 16.62 0.24 -12.26
CA LYS A 100 17.80 -0.46 -12.77
C LYS A 100 17.57 -1.97 -12.89
N ASN A 101 16.82 -2.53 -11.94
CA ASN A 101 16.48 -3.95 -11.85
C ASN A 101 15.04 -4.24 -12.32
N SER A 102 14.49 -3.44 -13.24
CA SER A 102 13.13 -3.68 -13.75
C SER A 102 13.02 -4.98 -14.56
N LEU A 103 11.84 -5.61 -14.53
CA LEU A 103 11.59 -6.87 -15.24
C LEU A 103 11.89 -6.76 -16.74
N SER A 104 11.51 -5.65 -17.39
CA SER A 104 11.80 -5.46 -18.81
C SER A 104 13.30 -5.50 -19.12
N ARG A 105 14.15 -4.91 -18.26
CA ARG A 105 15.61 -4.93 -18.39
C ARG A 105 16.19 -6.31 -18.11
N GLN A 106 15.68 -6.99 -17.08
CA GLN A 106 16.09 -8.36 -16.75
C GLN A 106 15.81 -9.31 -17.92
N TYR A 107 14.60 -9.29 -18.50
CA TYR A 107 14.26 -10.13 -19.65
C TYR A 107 15.03 -9.73 -20.90
N ARG A 108 15.22 -8.44 -21.19
CA ARG A 108 16.10 -7.99 -22.30
C ARG A 108 17.50 -8.57 -22.15
N LYS A 109 18.07 -8.55 -20.95
CA LYS A 109 19.40 -9.11 -20.69
C LYS A 109 19.40 -10.62 -20.86
N MET A 110 18.40 -11.32 -20.32
CA MET A 110 18.27 -12.78 -20.43
C MET A 110 18.21 -13.24 -21.90
N PHE A 111 17.42 -12.58 -22.75
CA PHE A 111 17.35 -12.89 -24.18
C PHE A 111 18.63 -12.52 -24.94
N SER A 112 19.33 -11.47 -24.53
CA SER A 112 20.60 -11.08 -25.15
C SER A 112 21.70 -12.14 -25.00
N LEU A 113 21.62 -13.00 -23.97
CA LEU A 113 22.55 -14.13 -23.79
C LEU A 113 22.43 -15.15 -24.94
N ASN A 114 21.29 -15.18 -25.61
CA ASN A 114 21.01 -16.03 -26.77
C ASN A 114 21.09 -15.23 -28.09
N ASN A 115 21.73 -14.06 -28.09
CA ASN A 115 21.79 -13.13 -29.22
C ASN A 115 20.42 -12.69 -29.77
N VAL A 116 19.37 -12.72 -28.94
CA VAL A 116 18.02 -12.26 -29.30
C VAL A 116 17.77 -10.86 -28.75
N LYS A 117 17.28 -9.94 -29.60
CA LYS A 117 16.83 -8.60 -29.18
C LYS A 117 15.35 -8.61 -28.84
N LEU A 118 15.02 -8.42 -27.57
CA LEU A 118 13.65 -8.32 -27.08
C LEU A 118 13.22 -6.85 -26.98
N HIS A 119 12.12 -6.50 -27.65
CA HIS A 119 11.51 -5.17 -27.59
C HIS A 119 10.12 -5.27 -26.96
N PHE A 120 9.85 -4.38 -26.01
CA PHE A 120 8.53 -4.22 -25.40
C PHE A 120 7.96 -2.91 -25.91
N THR A 121 6.73 -2.92 -26.40
CA THR A 121 5.99 -1.72 -26.79
C THR A 121 5.25 -1.16 -25.57
N ASP A 122 5.04 0.15 -25.54
CA ASP A 122 4.36 0.82 -24.41
C ASP A 122 2.93 0.28 -24.22
N GLY A 123 2.22 0.02 -25.32
CA GLY A 123 0.89 -0.60 -25.28
C GLY A 123 0.89 -1.98 -24.64
N ALA A 124 1.90 -2.80 -24.89
CA ALA A 124 2.01 -4.13 -24.27
C ALA A 124 2.26 -4.02 -22.76
N LEU A 125 3.16 -3.12 -22.34
CA LEU A 125 3.45 -2.87 -20.92
C LEU A 125 2.22 -2.37 -20.18
N ARG A 126 1.44 -1.48 -20.81
CA ARG A 126 0.20 -0.96 -20.25
C ARG A 126 -0.87 -2.05 -20.07
N ILE A 127 -1.03 -2.96 -21.03
CA ILE A 127 -1.94 -4.12 -20.88
C ILE A 127 -1.49 -5.05 -19.75
N VAL A 128 -0.19 -5.26 -19.60
CA VAL A 128 0.36 -6.05 -18.48
C VAL A 128 0.06 -5.39 -17.15
N ALA A 129 0.27 -4.07 -17.03
CA ALA A 129 -0.06 -3.30 -15.83
C ALA A 129 -1.55 -3.40 -15.48
N LYS A 130 -2.46 -3.23 -16.46
CA LYS A 130 -3.90 -3.44 -16.26
C LYS A 130 -4.23 -4.83 -15.73
N LYS A 131 -3.60 -5.87 -16.28
CA LYS A 131 -3.80 -7.25 -15.82
C LYS A 131 -3.28 -7.47 -14.40
N ALA A 132 -2.19 -6.82 -14.01
CA ALA A 132 -1.63 -6.90 -12.66
C ALA A 132 -2.58 -6.27 -11.62
N ILE A 133 -3.16 -5.10 -11.94
CA ILE A 133 -4.16 -4.43 -11.09
C ILE A 133 -5.38 -5.35 -10.87
N VAL A 134 -5.92 -5.92 -11.95
CA VAL A 134 -7.10 -6.81 -11.87
C VAL A 134 -6.83 -8.03 -10.99
N LYS A 135 -5.59 -8.51 -10.94
CA LYS A 135 -5.20 -9.65 -10.10
C LYS A 135 -4.97 -9.29 -8.63
N ASN A 136 -4.96 -8.00 -8.25
CA ASN A 136 -4.63 -7.53 -6.90
C ASN A 136 -3.29 -8.08 -6.37
N THR A 137 -2.35 -8.42 -7.25
CA THR A 137 -1.06 -9.03 -6.86
C THR A 137 0.05 -8.02 -6.61
N GLY A 138 -0.21 -6.72 -6.85
CA GLY A 138 0.85 -5.70 -6.83
C GLY A 138 1.78 -5.78 -8.03
N ALA A 139 2.99 -5.22 -7.87
CA ALA A 139 4.05 -5.13 -8.89
C ALA A 139 4.89 -6.41 -9.01
#